data_AF-A0A6J8DV49-F1
#
_entry.id   AF-A0A6J8DV49-F1
#
_cell.length_a   1.000
_cell.length_b   1.000
_cell.length_c   1.000
_cell.angle_alpha   90.00
_cell.angle_beta   90.00
_cell.angle_gamma   90.00
#
_symmetry.space_group_name_H-M   'P 1'
#
loop_
_entity.id
_entity.type
_entity.pdbx_description
1 polymer ?
#
loop_
_entity_poly.entity_id
_entity_poly.type
_entity_poly.pdbx_seq_one_letter_code
_entity_poly.pdbx_strand_id
1 'polypeptide(L)'
;MATVLIIKKGRSKSLEIMRLMRCLTWCSAKYNFIIHATDVAGKCNTIADALSRFQMDRFVNCVRQHQFEGEEIIGNVMSNISEDILICFVSYYQSVLELKYSTIKLNLAGIRHFSIANCSVNPLVDSVGKPLLRLQNILNGIKKTENKSVRKNY
;
A
#
# COMPACT_ATOMS: atom_id res chain seq x y z
N MET A 1 20.00 1.89 -13.92
CA MET A 1 20.72 0.74 -14.53
C MET A 1 20.85 -0.54 -13.68
N ALA A 2 21.67 -0.63 -12.62
CA ALA A 2 21.98 -1.93 -11.98
C ALA A 2 20.75 -2.70 -11.43
N THR A 3 19.81 -2.01 -10.77
CA THR A 3 18.61 -2.62 -10.19
C THR A 3 17.66 -3.17 -11.26
N VAL A 4 17.44 -2.42 -12.34
CA VAL A 4 16.58 -2.83 -13.47
C VAL A 4 17.15 -4.08 -14.14
N LEU A 5 18.47 -4.15 -14.32
CA LEU A 5 19.14 -5.33 -14.87
C LEU A 5 19.01 -6.55 -13.96
N ILE A 6 19.07 -6.38 -12.65
CA ILE A 6 18.87 -7.48 -11.69
C ILE A 6 17.45 -8.04 -11.78
N ILE A 7 16.44 -7.16 -11.84
CA ILE A 7 15.03 -7.58 -11.95
C ILE A 7 14.80 -8.28 -13.29
N LYS A 8 15.24 -7.69 -14.41
CA LYS A 8 15.11 -8.30 -15.75
C LYS A 8 15.82 -9.64 -15.86
N LYS A 9 17.00 -9.77 -15.26
CA LYS A 9 17.80 -11.01 -15.31
C LYS A 9 17.35 -12.05 -14.28
N GLY A 10 16.61 -11.65 -13.25
CA GLY A 10 16.21 -12.51 -12.14
C GLY A 10 17.35 -12.93 -11.20
N ARG A 11 18.55 -12.32 -11.32
CA ARG A 11 19.73 -12.72 -10.55
C ARG A 11 20.70 -11.58 -10.25
N SER A 12 21.32 -11.63 -9.08
CA SER A 12 22.35 -10.70 -8.59
C SER A 12 23.51 -11.45 -7.94
N LYS A 13 24.68 -10.81 -7.84
CA LYS A 13 25.83 -11.32 -7.08
C LYS A 13 25.66 -11.14 -5.56
N SER A 14 24.80 -10.21 -5.13
CA SER A 14 24.51 -9.98 -3.71
C SER A 14 23.46 -10.97 -3.19
N LEU A 15 23.78 -11.64 -2.08
CA LEU A 15 22.91 -12.63 -1.45
C LEU A 15 21.61 -12.02 -0.92
N GLU A 16 21.68 -10.83 -0.32
CA GLU A 16 20.52 -10.11 0.22
C GLU A 16 19.50 -9.78 -0.88
N ILE A 17 19.98 -9.33 -2.04
CA ILE A 17 19.12 -9.03 -3.20
C ILE A 17 18.50 -10.32 -3.76
N MET A 18 19.23 -11.45 -3.74
CA MET A 18 18.70 -12.74 -4.19
C MET A 18 17.62 -13.30 -3.26
N ARG A 19 17.71 -13.05 -1.94
CA ARG A 19 16.63 -13.39 -0.99
C ARG A 19 15.36 -12.65 -1.32
N LEU A 20 15.47 -11.34 -1.58
CA LEU A 20 14.35 -10.51 -2.00
C LEU A 20 13.77 -11.01 -3.33
N MET A 21 14.60 -11.23 -4.35
CA MET A 21 14.14 -11.72 -5.67
C MET A 21 13.40 -13.04 -5.57
N ARG A 22 13.86 -13.99 -4.76
CA ARG A 22 13.18 -15.28 -4.54
C ARG A 22 11.80 -15.09 -3.88
N CYS A 23 11.73 -14.23 -2.88
CA CYS A 23 10.46 -13.91 -2.22
C CYS A 23 9.49 -13.26 -3.23
N LEU A 24 10.02 -12.36 -4.05
CA LEU A 24 9.27 -11.66 -5.09
C LEU A 24 8.76 -12.61 -6.18
N THR A 25 9.59 -13.56 -6.65
CA THR A 25 9.19 -14.63 -7.59
C THR A 25 8.11 -15.52 -6.98
N TRP A 26 8.25 -15.89 -5.71
CA TRP A 26 7.24 -16.68 -5.01
C TRP A 26 5.90 -15.94 -4.91
N CYS A 27 5.92 -14.66 -4.55
CA CYS A 27 4.73 -13.82 -4.52
C CYS A 27 4.10 -13.67 -5.92
N SER A 28 4.91 -13.42 -6.94
CA SER A 28 4.48 -13.34 -8.34
C SER A 28 3.76 -14.62 -8.79
N ALA A 29 4.30 -15.79 -8.43
CA ALA A 29 3.68 -17.09 -8.71
C ALA A 29 2.39 -17.33 -7.89
N LYS A 30 2.39 -16.96 -6.61
CA LYS A 30 1.24 -17.16 -5.70
C LYS A 30 0.04 -16.29 -6.06
N TYR A 31 0.28 -15.06 -6.48
CA TYR A 31 -0.76 -14.06 -6.75
C TYR A 31 -0.93 -13.77 -8.25
N ASN A 32 -0.27 -14.55 -9.12
CA ASN A 32 -0.39 -14.52 -10.57
C ASN A 32 -0.23 -13.13 -11.19
N PHE A 33 0.85 -12.42 -10.84
CA PHE A 33 1.19 -11.13 -11.43
C PHE A 33 2.64 -11.13 -11.93
N ILE A 34 2.94 -10.31 -12.94
CA ILE A 34 4.27 -10.21 -13.54
C ILE A 34 4.89 -8.86 -13.20
N ILE A 35 6.17 -8.85 -12.85
CA ILE A 35 6.91 -7.65 -12.45
C ILE A 35 7.76 -7.19 -13.62
N HIS A 36 7.51 -5.97 -14.08
CA HIS A 36 8.29 -5.31 -15.10
C HIS A 36 9.15 -4.21 -14.49
N ALA A 37 10.39 -4.08 -14.95
CA ALA A 37 11.28 -2.99 -14.59
C ALA A 37 11.77 -2.28 -15.86
N THR A 38 11.60 -0.97 -15.89
CA THR A 38 12.06 -0.09 -16.97
C THR A 38 13.00 0.95 -16.38
N ASP A 39 14.11 1.21 -17.07
CA ASP A 39 15.04 2.26 -16.65
C ASP A 39 14.52 3.57 -17.22
N VAL A 40 14.19 4.52 -16.34
CA VAL A 40 13.78 5.87 -16.71
C VAL A 40 14.95 6.79 -16.44
N ALA A 41 15.36 7.59 -17.44
CA ALA A 41 16.45 8.54 -17.27
C ALA A 41 16.15 9.46 -16.07
N GLY A 42 17.16 9.74 -15.23
CA GLY A 42 16.96 10.47 -13.96
C GLY A 42 16.29 11.85 -14.12
N LYS A 43 16.50 12.52 -15.26
CA LYS A 43 15.83 13.79 -15.63
C LYS A 43 14.31 13.63 -15.82
N CYS A 44 13.86 12.46 -16.24
CA CYS A 44 12.45 12.10 -16.47
C CYS A 44 11.83 11.38 -15.26
N ASN A 45 12.63 11.01 -14.25
CA ASN A 45 12.13 10.37 -13.05
C ASN A 45 11.74 11.40 -11.96
N THR A 46 11.14 12.51 -12.38
CA THR A 46 10.68 13.58 -11.50
C THR A 46 9.62 13.09 -10.52
N ILE A 47 8.82 12.09 -10.93
CA ILE A 47 7.82 11.42 -10.10
C ILE A 47 8.50 10.67 -8.95
N ALA A 48 9.48 9.79 -9.22
CA ALA A 48 10.15 9.07 -8.13
C ALA A 48 11.10 9.97 -7.33
N ASP A 49 11.69 11.02 -7.93
CA ASP A 49 12.46 12.04 -7.18
C ASP A 49 11.56 12.79 -6.19
N ALA A 50 10.37 13.22 -6.63
CA ALA A 50 9.38 13.86 -5.77
C ALA A 50 8.90 12.90 -4.66
N LEU A 51 8.63 11.63 -4.98
CA LEU A 51 8.24 10.61 -4.01
C LEU A 51 9.37 10.31 -2.99
N SER A 52 10.61 10.16 -3.47
CA SER A 52 11.77 9.90 -2.61
C SER A 52 12.09 11.05 -1.67
N ARG A 53 11.77 12.29 -2.06
CA ARG A 53 11.91 13.49 -1.23
C ARG A 53 10.64 13.84 -0.45
N PHE A 54 9.62 12.98 -0.51
CA PHE A 54 8.32 13.16 0.14
C PHE A 54 7.61 14.48 -0.23
N GLN A 55 7.87 14.98 -1.43
CA GLN A 55 7.25 16.20 -1.99
C GLN A 55 5.93 15.82 -2.68
N MET A 56 4.89 15.55 -1.88
CA MET A 56 3.62 15.01 -2.40
C MET A 56 2.91 15.95 -3.37
N ASP A 57 2.96 17.27 -3.18
CA ASP A 57 2.37 18.23 -4.14
C ASP A 57 3.04 18.14 -5.51
N ARG A 58 4.37 18.05 -5.52
CA ARG A 58 5.17 17.91 -6.74
C ARG A 58 4.95 16.55 -7.39
N PHE A 59 4.84 15.49 -6.59
CA PHE A 59 4.49 14.15 -7.07
C PHE A 59 3.12 14.16 -7.76
N VAL A 60 2.08 14.66 -7.09
CA VAL A 60 0.72 14.74 -7.64
C VAL A 60 0.70 15.54 -8.95
N ASN A 61 1.40 16.67 -9.00
CA ASN A 61 1.48 17.48 -10.21
C ASN A 61 2.26 16.78 -11.35
N CYS A 62 3.37 16.10 -11.05
CA CYS A 62 4.14 15.37 -12.05
C CYS A 62 3.40 14.13 -12.58
N VAL A 63 2.67 13.42 -11.72
CA VAL A 63 1.80 12.29 -12.11
C VAL A 63 0.68 12.76 -13.03
N ARG A 64 0.02 13.89 -12.72
CA ARG A 64 -1.02 14.48 -13.58
C ARG A 64 -0.51 14.82 -14.98
N GLN A 65 0.74 15.23 -15.14
CA GLN A 65 1.30 15.62 -16.44
C GLN A 65 1.72 14.44 -17.34
N HIS A 66 2.06 13.28 -16.77
CA HIS A 66 2.52 12.10 -17.53
C HIS A 66 1.40 11.11 -17.90
N GLN A 67 0.14 11.36 -17.49
CA GLN A 67 -0.99 10.44 -17.68
C GLN A 67 -1.84 10.69 -18.94
N PHE A 68 -1.39 11.52 -19.88
CA PHE A 68 -2.12 11.73 -21.14
C PHE A 68 -1.61 10.83 -22.27
N GLU A 69 -1.78 9.52 -22.11
CA GLU A 69 -2.19 8.59 -23.18
C GLU A 69 -2.93 7.42 -22.53
N GLY A 70 -4.26 7.51 -22.45
CA GLY A 70 -5.14 6.42 -22.02
C GLY A 70 -5.81 6.62 -20.68
N GLU A 71 -7.08 7.05 -20.76
CA GLU A 71 -8.15 7.00 -19.75
C GLU A 71 -8.12 7.95 -18.54
N GLU A 72 -9.12 8.85 -18.54
CA GLU A 72 -9.66 9.55 -17.38
C GLU A 72 -10.04 8.57 -16.26
N ILE A 73 -9.14 8.32 -15.32
CA ILE A 73 -9.45 7.49 -14.14
C ILE A 73 -9.28 8.27 -12.82
N ILE A 74 -8.67 9.47 -12.85
CA ILE A 74 -8.30 10.20 -11.61
C ILE A 74 -9.34 11.22 -11.15
N GLY A 75 -10.59 11.06 -11.58
CA GLY A 75 -11.74 11.60 -10.84
C GLY A 75 -12.21 10.66 -9.73
N ASN A 76 -11.86 9.36 -9.79
CA ASN A 76 -12.60 8.32 -9.06
C ASN A 76 -11.76 7.32 -8.23
N VAL A 77 -10.43 7.38 -8.26
CA VAL A 77 -9.58 6.44 -7.48
C VAL A 77 -9.46 6.83 -6.01
N MET A 78 -9.55 8.13 -5.69
CA MET A 78 -9.46 8.62 -4.31
C MET A 78 -10.83 8.69 -3.60
N SER A 79 -11.94 8.68 -4.36
CA SER A 79 -13.31 8.57 -3.85
C SER A 79 -13.76 7.14 -3.58
N ASN A 80 -13.02 6.13 -4.05
CA ASN A 80 -13.38 4.72 -3.89
C ASN A 80 -12.50 3.98 -2.87
N ILE A 81 -12.06 4.63 -1.77
CA ILE A 81 -11.62 3.87 -0.59
C ILE A 81 -12.86 3.20 0.02
N SER A 82 -13.24 2.06 -0.56
CA SER A 82 -14.36 1.24 -0.12
C SER A 82 -13.98 0.46 1.14
N GLU A 83 -15.00 0.09 1.92
CA GLU A 83 -14.86 -0.77 3.09
C GLU A 83 -14.10 -2.07 2.74
N ASP A 84 -14.32 -2.65 1.56
CA ASP A 84 -13.64 -3.89 1.15
C ASP A 84 -12.13 -3.73 0.94
N ILE A 85 -11.68 -2.56 0.48
CA ILE A 85 -10.25 -2.26 0.30
C ILE A 85 -9.57 -2.13 1.67
N LEU A 86 -10.22 -1.45 2.61
CA LEU A 86 -9.75 -1.32 3.98
C LEU A 86 -9.70 -2.67 4.70
N ILE A 87 -10.70 -3.52 4.47
CA ILE A 87 -10.72 -4.89 4.98
C ILE A 87 -9.57 -5.70 4.41
N CYS A 88 -9.36 -5.68 3.08
CA CYS A 88 -8.27 -6.41 2.44
C CYS A 88 -6.91 -5.96 2.98
N PHE A 89 -6.71 -4.65 3.14
CA PHE A 89 -5.52 -4.07 3.74
C PHE A 89 -5.28 -4.57 5.17
N VAL A 90 -6.30 -4.48 6.04
CA VAL A 90 -6.21 -4.92 7.44
C VAL A 90 -5.95 -6.43 7.54
N SER A 91 -6.64 -7.24 6.73
CA SER A 91 -6.45 -8.69 6.69
C SER A 91 -5.06 -9.08 6.20
N TYR A 92 -4.51 -8.40 5.18
CA TYR A 92 -3.14 -8.64 4.71
C TYR A 92 -2.10 -8.27 5.77
N TYR A 93 -2.27 -7.12 6.43
CA TYR A 93 -1.34 -6.64 7.45
C TYR A 93 -1.28 -7.55 8.66
N GLN A 94 -2.39 -8.17 9.04
CA GLN A 94 -2.44 -9.11 10.15
C GLN A 94 -1.97 -10.52 9.77
N SER A 95 -2.34 -11.02 8.58
CA SER A 95 -2.04 -12.42 8.19
C SER A 95 -0.67 -12.63 7.57
N VAL A 96 -0.10 -11.61 6.91
CA VAL A 96 1.17 -11.72 6.19
C VAL A 96 2.29 -10.98 6.89
N LEU A 97 2.01 -9.78 7.42
CA LEU A 97 3.01 -8.94 8.08
C LEU A 97 3.02 -9.09 9.62
N GLU A 98 2.07 -9.85 10.18
CA GLU A 98 1.93 -10.09 11.63
C GLU A 98 1.99 -8.82 12.49
N LEU A 99 1.49 -7.70 11.96
CA LEU A 99 1.57 -6.41 12.62
C LEU A 99 0.58 -6.31 13.78
N LYS A 100 1.02 -5.63 14.86
CA LYS A 100 0.19 -5.40 16.05
C LYS A 100 -1.01 -4.51 15.73
N TYR A 101 -2.10 -4.70 16.46
CA TYR A 101 -3.34 -3.92 16.34
C TYR A 101 -3.09 -2.41 16.43
N SER A 102 -2.19 -1.98 17.32
CA SER A 102 -1.82 -0.56 17.48
C SER A 102 -1.23 0.04 16.19
N THR A 103 -0.43 -0.73 15.47
CA THR A 103 0.21 -0.31 14.21
C THR A 103 -0.80 -0.27 13.08
N ILE A 104 -1.69 -1.26 13.00
CA ILE A 104 -2.80 -1.26 12.03
C ILE A 104 -3.71 -0.04 12.25
N LYS A 105 -4.04 0.26 13.51
CA LYS A 105 -4.87 1.43 13.86
C LYS A 105 -4.18 2.75 13.53
N LEU A 106 -2.87 2.84 13.71
CA LEU A 106 -2.08 4.03 13.35
C LEU A 106 -2.09 4.27 11.84
N ASN A 107 -1.91 3.21 11.04
CA ASN A 107 -1.98 3.30 9.58
C ASN A 107 -3.38 3.76 9.10
N LEU A 108 -4.45 3.20 9.67
CA LEU A 108 -5.82 3.65 9.38
C LEU A 108 -6.07 5.12 9.77
N ALA A 109 -5.48 5.58 10.87
CA ALA A 109 -5.56 6.99 11.27
C ALA A 109 -4.82 7.92 10.29
N GLY A 110 -3.69 7.47 9.74
CA GLY A 110 -2.97 8.16 8.67
C GLY A 110 -3.80 8.27 7.38
N ILE A 111 -4.41 7.16 6.95
CA ILE A 111 -5.32 7.13 5.79
C ILE A 111 -6.48 8.12 6.00
N ARG A 112 -7.08 8.13 7.20
CA ARG A 112 -8.14 9.09 7.54
C ARG A 112 -7.65 10.54 7.45
N HIS A 113 -6.51 10.85 8.04
CA HIS A 113 -5.97 12.21 8.03
C HIS A 113 -5.68 12.70 6.60
N PHE A 114 -5.05 11.85 5.79
CA PHE A 114 -4.78 12.13 4.38
C PHE A 114 -6.08 12.34 3.58
N SER A 115 -7.09 11.51 3.81
CA SER A 115 -8.36 11.60 3.07
C SER A 115 -9.18 12.83 3.45
N ILE A 116 -9.18 13.21 4.73
CA ILE A 116 -9.83 14.45 5.18
C ILE A 116 -9.09 15.68 4.62
N ALA A 117 -7.76 15.68 4.64
CA ALA A 117 -6.95 16.80 4.17
C ALA A 117 -7.06 17.03 2.65
N ASN A 118 -7.18 15.96 1.85
CA ASN A 118 -7.16 16.06 0.38
C ASN A 118 -8.52 15.97 -0.28
N CYS A 119 -9.49 15.29 0.34
CA CYS A 119 -10.79 14.99 -0.27
C CYS A 119 -11.98 15.45 0.58
N SER A 120 -11.75 15.92 1.82
CA SER A 120 -12.81 16.25 2.79
C SER A 120 -13.80 15.09 3.07
N VAL A 121 -13.45 13.86 2.69
CA VAL A 121 -14.23 12.65 2.94
C VAL A 121 -13.48 11.79 3.96
N ASN A 122 -14.22 11.25 4.94
CA ASN A 122 -13.67 10.31 5.89
C ASN A 122 -13.94 8.88 5.39
N PRO A 123 -12.92 8.11 4.99
CA PRO A 123 -13.08 6.78 4.41
C PRO A 123 -13.37 5.70 5.45
N LEU A 124 -13.35 6.05 6.75
CA LEU A 124 -13.65 5.12 7.84
C LEU A 124 -15.12 5.20 8.28
N VAL A 125 -15.92 6.01 7.60
CA VAL A 125 -17.36 6.15 7.83
C VAL A 125 -18.13 5.98 6.53
N ASP A 126 -19.35 5.49 6.65
CA ASP A 126 -20.32 5.40 5.58
C ASP A 126 -20.83 6.79 5.18
N SER A 127 -21.60 6.87 4.09
CA SER A 127 -22.32 8.02 3.57
C SER A 127 -23.13 8.82 4.61
N VAL A 128 -23.55 8.18 5.70
CA VAL A 128 -24.31 8.77 6.82
C VAL A 128 -23.40 9.20 8.00
N GLY A 129 -22.07 9.08 7.86
CA GLY A 129 -21.11 9.40 8.92
C GLY A 129 -20.99 8.35 10.03
N LYS A 130 -21.64 7.19 9.87
CA LYS A 130 -21.52 6.06 10.79
C LYS A 130 -20.26 5.25 10.50
N PRO A 131 -19.57 4.69 11.51
CA PRO A 131 -18.39 3.88 11.27
C PRO A 131 -18.71 2.59 10.51
N LEU A 132 -17.76 2.17 9.66
CA LEU A 132 -17.84 0.95 8.86
C LEU A 132 -17.88 -0.31 9.73
N LEU A 133 -19.05 -0.97 9.77
CA LEU A 133 -19.35 -2.04 10.73
C LEU A 133 -18.54 -3.31 10.49
N ARG A 134 -18.30 -3.70 9.22
CA ARG A 134 -17.54 -4.91 8.88
C ARG A 134 -16.07 -4.69 9.23
N LEU A 135 -15.54 -3.51 8.91
CA LEU A 135 -14.18 -3.12 9.30
C LEU A 135 -13.99 -3.14 10.82
N GLN A 136 -14.96 -2.58 11.58
CA GLN A 136 -14.89 -2.60 13.04
C GLN A 136 -14.92 -4.02 13.62
N ASN A 137 -15.75 -4.90 13.07
CA ASN A 137 -15.81 -6.30 13.51
C ASN A 137 -14.46 -7.02 13.32
N ILE A 138 -13.78 -6.79 12.20
CA ILE A 138 -12.45 -7.36 11.93
C ILE A 138 -11.40 -6.79 12.88
N LEU A 139 -11.36 -5.47 13.07
CA LEU A 139 -10.44 -4.81 14.00
C LEU A 139 -10.63 -5.33 15.45
N ASN A 140 -11.88 -5.51 15.87
CA ASN A 140 -12.20 -6.09 17.17
C ASN A 140 -11.77 -7.56 17.28
N GLY A 141 -11.89 -8.32 16.20
CA GLY A 141 -11.38 -9.69 16.10
C GLY A 141 -9.87 -9.74 16.29
N ILE A 142 -9.12 -8.90 15.55
CA ILE A 142 -7.66 -8.82 15.63
C ILE A 142 -7.21 -8.44 17.05
N LYS A 143 -7.82 -7.42 17.64
CA LYS A 143 -7.54 -6.98 19.02
C LYS A 143 -7.75 -8.12 20.04
N LYS A 144 -8.81 -8.91 19.89
CA LYS A 144 -9.09 -10.06 20.78
C LYS A 144 -8.09 -11.20 20.60
N THR A 145 -7.69 -11.47 19.36
CA THR A 145 -6.68 -12.50 19.05
C THR A 145 -5.32 -12.14 19.64
N GLU A 146 -4.87 -10.89 19.49
CA GLU A 146 -3.61 -10.41 20.08
C GLU A 146 -3.62 -10.53 21.62
N ASN A 147 -4.73 -10.14 22.28
CA ASN A 147 -4.87 -10.25 23.73
C ASN A 147 -4.91 -11.71 24.25
N LYS A 148 -5.38 -12.66 23.43
CA LYS A 148 -5.35 -14.10 23.76
C LYS A 148 -3.93 -14.67 23.70
N SER A 149 -3.10 -14.22 22.75
CA SER A 149 -1.70 -14.63 22.63
C SER A 149 -0.88 -14.21 23.86
N VAL A 150 -1.16 -13.04 24.42
CA VAL A 150 -0.50 -12.54 25.63
C VAL A 150 -0.84 -13.38 26.88
N ARG A 151 -2.06 -13.92 26.97
CA ARG A 151 -2.52 -14.72 28.13
C ARG A 151 -2.06 -16.18 28.14
N LYS A 152 -1.51 -16.71 27.05
CA LYS A 152 -1.00 -18.10 26.96
C LYS A 152 0.44 -18.27 27.48
N ASN A 153 1.10 -17.20 27.87
CA ASN A 153 2.50 -17.21 28.33
C ASN A 153 2.63 -17.09 29.87
N TYR A 154 1.58 -17.48 30.62
CA TYR A 154 1.61 -17.60 32.08
C TYR A 154 1.10 -18.98 32.48
#